data_AF-A5DEI3-F1
#
_entry.id   AF-A5DEI3-F1
#
_cell.length_a   1.000
_cell.length_b   1.000
_cell.length_c   1.000
_cell.angle_alpha   90.00
_cell.angle_beta   90.00
_cell.angle_gamma   90.00
#
_symmetry.space_group_name_H-M   'P 1'
#
loop_
_entity.id
_entity.type
_entity.pdbx_description
1 polymer ?
#
loop_
_entity_poly.entity_id
_entity_poly.type
_entity_poly.pdbx_seq_one_letter_code
_entity_poly.pdbx_strand_id
1 'polypeptide(L)'
;MSDDKVAVPTNTHENPLLQKLTPKQFDASVKFYEADHQLSHEDRQVIAEDLQNVVFSTAFYGYGAGVSSFMIPTAYYTLTQGNSATVRRSAPVPRGFFKKPFLSFLIGVTAMMVTNQQVCKYKFNRKIQEEDQTSSHRAAVWKSMDYHQASLFYLYYRKTAENPDFIVQDPRKVDSQSLHKVHYEPSKDEHFTSTLGMKNDEGLSHWDQIRLANGFGVSKEEGGSREEGGSKWNDIRQGIKDESENRGN
;
A
#
# COMPACT_ATOMS: atom_id res chain seq x y z
N MET A 1 -26.31 -27.61 4.43
CA MET A 1 -25.43 -26.64 3.76
C MET A 1 -24.80 -27.38 2.61
N SER A 2 -25.36 -27.17 1.42
CA SER A 2 -24.94 -27.85 0.20
C SER A 2 -23.70 -27.13 -0.32
N ASP A 3 -22.59 -27.84 -0.44
CA ASP A 3 -21.42 -27.41 -1.20
C ASP A 3 -21.81 -27.33 -2.68
N ASP A 4 -22.41 -26.21 -3.09
CA ASP A 4 -22.49 -25.86 -4.50
C ASP A 4 -21.07 -25.55 -4.97
N LYS A 5 -20.40 -26.60 -5.46
CA LYS A 5 -19.17 -26.48 -6.22
C LYS A 5 -19.49 -25.69 -7.48
N VAL A 6 -19.25 -24.39 -7.42
CA VAL A 6 -19.23 -23.51 -8.59
C VAL A 6 -18.28 -24.15 -9.60
N ALA A 7 -18.83 -24.55 -10.75
CA ALA A 7 -18.08 -25.21 -11.80
C ALA A 7 -16.98 -24.26 -12.30
N VAL A 8 -15.72 -24.59 -11.99
CA VAL A 8 -14.57 -23.87 -12.51
C VAL A 8 -14.54 -24.12 -14.02
N PRO A 9 -14.61 -23.07 -14.86
CA PRO A 9 -14.55 -23.24 -16.31
C PRO A 9 -13.21 -23.89 -16.69
N THR A 10 -13.28 -25.00 -17.42
CA THR A 10 -12.15 -25.86 -17.81
C THR A 10 -11.32 -25.32 -18.98
N ASN A 11 -11.66 -24.15 -19.53
CA ASN A 11 -10.87 -23.51 -20.58
C ASN A 11 -9.69 -22.72 -19.98
N THR A 12 -8.66 -23.46 -19.56
CA THR A 12 -7.37 -22.95 -19.08
C THR A 12 -6.59 -22.11 -20.10
N HIS A 13 -6.99 -22.14 -21.37
CA HIS A 13 -6.28 -21.46 -22.46
C HIS A 13 -6.67 -19.99 -22.65
N GLU A 14 -7.86 -19.58 -22.18
CA GLU A 14 -8.40 -18.25 -22.48
C GLU A 14 -8.24 -17.27 -21.31
N ASN A 15 -8.39 -17.76 -20.06
CA ASN A 15 -8.28 -16.93 -18.88
C ASN A 15 -6.85 -16.98 -18.29
N PRO A 16 -6.08 -15.87 -18.35
CA PRO A 16 -4.70 -15.82 -17.87
C PRO A 16 -4.59 -15.93 -16.34
N LEU A 17 -5.68 -15.70 -15.59
CA LEU A 17 -5.70 -15.88 -14.14
C LEU A 17 -5.68 -17.35 -13.74
N LEU A 18 -6.29 -18.24 -14.53
CA LEU A 18 -6.26 -19.69 -14.29
C LEU A 18 -4.85 -20.28 -14.48
N GLN A 19 -3.97 -19.60 -15.20
CA GLN A 19 -2.57 -20.01 -15.37
C GLN A 19 -1.68 -19.58 -14.21
N LYS A 20 -2.03 -18.49 -13.51
CA LYS A 20 -1.22 -17.89 -12.43
C LYS A 20 -1.71 -18.25 -11.03
N LEU A 21 -3.01 -18.46 -10.88
CA LEU A 21 -3.64 -18.72 -9.58
C LEU A 21 -3.92 -20.21 -9.41
N THR A 22 -3.75 -20.69 -8.17
CA THR A 22 -4.28 -22.01 -7.81
C THR A 22 -5.82 -21.98 -7.85
N PRO A 23 -6.50 -23.13 -8.07
CA PRO A 23 -7.96 -23.18 -8.11
C PRO A 23 -8.63 -22.59 -6.86
N LYS A 24 -8.02 -22.75 -5.68
CA LYS A 24 -8.50 -22.16 -4.42
C LYS A 24 -8.39 -20.64 -4.40
N GLN A 25 -7.29 -20.08 -4.91
CA GLN A 25 -7.11 -18.64 -5.01
C GLN A 25 -8.06 -18.03 -6.04
N PHE A 26 -8.29 -18.73 -7.15
CA PHE A 26 -9.27 -18.31 -8.15
C PHE A 26 -10.69 -18.28 -7.55
N ASP A 27 -11.12 -19.34 -6.87
CA ASP A 27 -12.41 -19.37 -6.17
C ASP A 27 -12.54 -18.27 -5.10
N ALA A 28 -11.47 -18.01 -4.33
CA ALA A 28 -11.45 -16.90 -3.38
C ALA A 28 -11.61 -15.53 -4.07
N SER A 29 -10.95 -15.31 -5.21
CA SER A 29 -11.08 -14.07 -5.98
C SER A 29 -12.49 -13.86 -6.53
N VAL A 30 -13.15 -14.95 -6.95
CA VAL A 30 -14.52 -14.94 -7.43
C VAL A 30 -15.49 -14.63 -6.28
N LYS A 31 -15.31 -15.26 -5.12
CA LYS A 31 -16.12 -14.97 -3.91
C LYS A 31 -15.97 -13.53 -3.45
N PHE A 32 -14.75 -13.00 -3.50
CA PHE A 32 -14.49 -11.59 -3.20
C PHE A 32 -15.21 -10.67 -4.19
N TYR A 33 -15.10 -10.94 -5.50
CA TYR A 33 -15.79 -10.17 -6.53
C TYR A 33 -17.31 -10.16 -6.31
N GLU A 34 -17.91 -11.33 -6.07
CA GLU A 34 -19.36 -11.47 -5.84
C GLU A 34 -19.83 -10.73 -4.58
N ALA A 35 -19.01 -10.72 -3.52
CA ALA A 35 -19.30 -9.98 -2.30
C ALA A 35 -19.13 -8.46 -2.49
N ASP A 36 -18.05 -8.03 -3.17
CA ASP A 36 -17.74 -6.61 -3.40
C ASP A 36 -18.79 -5.91 -4.29
N HIS A 37 -19.34 -6.62 -5.27
CA HIS A 37 -20.35 -6.07 -6.17
C HIS A 37 -21.70 -5.82 -5.52
N GLN A 38 -21.93 -6.37 -4.31
CA GLN A 38 -23.13 -6.10 -3.53
C GLN A 38 -22.99 -4.84 -2.66
N LEU A 39 -21.80 -4.27 -2.54
CA LEU A 39 -21.54 -3.10 -1.71
C LEU A 39 -21.97 -1.81 -2.40
N SER A 40 -22.61 -0.93 -1.62
CA SER A 40 -22.83 0.45 -2.02
C SER A 40 -21.54 1.28 -1.91
N HIS A 41 -21.54 2.47 -2.51
CA HIS A 41 -20.42 3.42 -2.40
C HIS A 41 -20.15 3.83 -0.93
N GLU A 42 -21.21 4.02 -0.14
CA GLU A 42 -21.09 4.36 1.28
C GLU A 42 -20.46 3.22 2.07
N ASP A 43 -20.86 1.97 1.79
CA ASP A 43 -20.27 0.80 2.45
C ASP A 43 -18.77 0.67 2.17
N ARG A 44 -18.33 1.00 0.95
CA ARG A 44 -16.91 0.99 0.57
C ARG A 44 -16.10 1.99 1.39
N GLN A 45 -16.64 3.18 1.65
CA GLN A 45 -15.98 4.18 2.49
C GLN A 45 -15.87 3.70 3.94
N VAL A 46 -16.94 3.12 4.50
CA VAL A 46 -16.93 2.56 5.86
C VAL A 46 -15.88 1.45 5.98
N ILE A 47 -15.83 0.54 5.00
CA ILE A 47 -14.83 -0.54 4.97
C ILE A 47 -13.40 0.04 4.86
N ALA A 48 -13.19 1.10 4.07
CA ALA A 48 -11.90 1.77 3.97
C ALA A 48 -11.46 2.36 5.32
N GLU A 49 -12.34 3.06 6.03
CA GLU A 49 -12.07 3.63 7.35
C GLU A 49 -11.80 2.55 8.41
N ASP A 50 -12.54 1.45 8.37
CA ASP A 50 -12.32 0.32 9.27
C ASP A 50 -11.00 -0.39 8.99
N LEU A 51 -10.66 -0.64 7.72
CA LEU A 51 -9.38 -1.22 7.32
C LEU A 51 -8.22 -0.29 7.67
N GLN A 52 -8.39 1.03 7.50
CA GLN A 52 -7.42 2.04 7.94
C GLN A 52 -7.13 1.89 9.43
N ASN A 53 -8.18 1.80 10.24
CA ASN A 53 -8.07 1.62 11.69
C ASN A 53 -7.37 0.30 12.05
N VAL A 54 -7.68 -0.80 11.36
CA VAL A 54 -7.01 -2.09 11.55
C VAL A 54 -5.53 -1.99 11.20
N VAL A 55 -5.17 -1.46 10.03
CA VAL A 55 -3.78 -1.34 9.56
C VAL A 55 -2.97 -0.45 10.48
N PHE A 56 -3.45 0.76 10.81
CA PHE A 56 -2.72 1.68 11.68
C PHE A 56 -2.61 1.18 13.10
N SER A 57 -3.69 0.62 13.67
CA SER A 57 -3.61 0.02 15.00
C SER A 57 -2.55 -1.08 15.05
N THR A 58 -2.56 -1.96 14.05
CA THR A 58 -1.66 -3.11 14.02
C THR A 58 -0.22 -2.66 13.86
N ALA A 59 0.04 -1.67 13.00
CA ALA A 59 1.35 -1.03 12.90
C ALA A 59 1.78 -0.42 14.24
N PHE A 60 0.90 0.33 14.91
CA PHE A 60 1.18 0.95 16.21
C PHE A 60 1.58 -0.08 17.28
N TYR A 61 0.80 -1.16 17.45
CA TYR A 61 1.12 -2.22 18.40
C TYR A 61 2.38 -3.00 18.00
N GLY A 62 2.58 -3.25 16.70
CA GLY A 62 3.78 -3.91 16.18
C GLY A 62 5.05 -3.11 16.48
N TYR A 63 5.06 -1.82 16.17
CA TYR A 63 6.18 -0.93 16.47
C TYR A 63 6.41 -0.79 17.98
N GLY A 64 5.33 -0.64 18.78
CA GLY A 64 5.43 -0.60 20.24
C GLY A 64 6.03 -1.88 20.84
N ALA A 65 5.62 -3.04 20.34
CA ALA A 65 6.18 -4.34 20.75
C ALA A 65 7.65 -4.47 20.33
N GLY A 66 8.01 -4.02 19.12
CA GLY A 66 9.39 -4.04 18.64
C GLY A 66 10.33 -3.17 19.47
N VAL A 67 9.93 -1.93 19.76
CA VAL A 67 10.73 -1.00 20.59
C VAL A 67 10.88 -1.51 22.02
N SER A 68 9.78 -1.95 22.65
CA SER A 68 9.84 -2.47 24.02
C SER A 68 10.70 -3.73 24.12
N SER A 69 10.59 -4.62 23.13
CA SER A 69 11.35 -5.87 23.08
C SER A 69 12.83 -5.66 22.76
N PHE A 70 13.15 -4.67 21.93
CA PHE A 70 14.53 -4.22 21.69
C PHE A 70 15.25 -3.80 22.98
N MET A 71 14.51 -3.21 23.91
CA MET A 71 15.05 -2.75 25.19
C MET A 71 15.23 -3.87 26.24
N ILE A 72 14.69 -5.08 26.01
CA ILE A 72 14.76 -6.18 26.99
C ILE A 72 16.19 -6.54 27.39
N PRO A 73 17.15 -6.78 26.48
CA PRO A 73 18.52 -7.13 26.88
C PRO A 73 19.22 -6.02 27.67
N THR A 74 18.93 -4.76 27.34
CA THR A 74 19.46 -3.59 28.05
C THR A 74 18.87 -3.50 29.46
N ALA A 75 17.54 -3.63 29.59
CA ALA A 75 16.85 -3.61 30.89
C ALA A 75 17.25 -4.79 31.78
N TYR A 76 17.39 -5.99 31.20
CA TYR A 76 17.87 -7.17 31.91
C TYR A 76 19.28 -6.95 32.47
N TYR A 77 20.18 -6.37 31.67
CA TYR A 77 21.56 -6.10 32.10
C TYR A 77 21.62 -5.04 33.20
N THR A 78 20.83 -3.96 33.12
CA THR A 78 20.78 -2.93 34.16
C THR A 78 20.21 -3.47 35.48
N LEU A 79 19.17 -4.31 35.42
CA LEU A 79 18.55 -4.91 36.61
C LEU A 79 19.44 -5.97 37.29
N THR A 80 20.11 -6.82 36.50
CA THR A 80 20.93 -7.92 37.04
C THR A 80 22.34 -7.48 37.46
N GLN A 81 22.95 -6.53 36.75
CA GLN A 81 24.27 -6.02 37.10
C GLN A 81 24.23 -4.81 38.03
N GLY A 82 23.13 -4.06 38.07
CA GLY A 82 22.93 -2.97 39.03
C GLY A 82 22.96 -3.45 40.49
N ASN A 83 22.58 -4.70 40.74
CA ASN A 83 22.65 -5.34 42.06
C ASN A 83 23.98 -6.07 42.33
N SER A 84 24.89 -6.17 41.35
CA SER A 84 26.18 -6.87 41.48
C SER A 84 27.34 -5.94 41.86
N ALA A 85 27.05 -4.73 42.37
CA ALA A 85 28.05 -3.74 42.78
C ALA A 85 29.00 -4.20 43.92
N THR A 86 28.82 -5.41 44.46
CA THR A 86 29.69 -6.00 45.48
C THR A 86 30.68 -7.06 44.97
N VAL A 87 30.67 -7.46 43.68
CA VAL A 87 31.61 -8.48 43.17
C VAL A 87 32.62 -7.88 42.19
N ARG A 88 33.84 -7.68 42.70
CA ARG A 88 35.15 -7.49 42.03
C ARG A 88 35.10 -7.08 40.54
N ARG A 89 35.30 -5.78 40.30
CA ARG A 89 35.71 -5.24 39.00
C ARG A 89 37.09 -5.79 38.61
N SER A 90 37.13 -6.76 37.70
CA SER A 90 38.36 -7.12 36.98
C SER A 90 38.06 -7.36 35.50
N ALA A 91 37.56 -6.32 34.82
CA ALA A 91 37.79 -6.03 33.40
C ALA A 91 36.98 -4.77 33.02
N PRO A 92 37.57 -3.81 32.30
CA PRO A 92 36.80 -2.72 31.71
C PRO A 92 35.96 -3.28 30.56
N VAL A 93 34.70 -3.64 30.85
CA VAL A 93 33.75 -4.04 29.80
C VAL A 93 33.48 -2.81 28.92
N PRO A 94 33.58 -2.90 27.58
CA PRO A 94 33.40 -1.76 26.70
C PRO A 94 32.05 -1.07 26.95
N ARG A 95 32.10 0.23 27.21
CA ARG A 95 30.97 1.13 27.47
C ARG A 95 30.27 1.48 26.14
N GLY A 96 29.61 0.50 25.53
CA GLY A 96 28.59 0.76 24.52
C GLY A 96 27.25 1.09 25.19
N PHE A 97 26.52 2.08 24.68
CA PHE A 97 25.17 2.45 25.16
C PHE A 97 24.15 1.30 25.04
N PHE A 98 24.36 0.37 24.11
CA PHE A 98 23.52 -0.80 23.90
C PHE A 98 24.30 -2.10 24.14
N LYS A 99 23.78 -2.97 25.02
CA LYS A 99 24.38 -4.27 25.31
C LYS A 99 23.76 -5.31 24.37
N LYS A 100 24.59 -5.98 23.57
CA LYS A 100 24.19 -6.98 22.56
C LYS A 100 23.21 -6.42 21.50
N PRO A 101 23.62 -5.39 20.71
CA PRO A 101 22.74 -4.70 19.77
C PRO A 101 22.08 -5.62 18.73
N PHE A 102 22.81 -6.63 18.22
CA PHE A 102 22.27 -7.61 17.28
C PHE A 102 21.17 -8.49 17.89
N LEU A 103 21.35 -8.93 19.14
CA LEU A 103 20.34 -9.74 19.84
C LEU A 103 19.11 -8.90 20.17
N SER A 104 19.29 -7.67 20.67
CA SER A 104 18.19 -6.70 20.86
C SER A 104 17.43 -6.45 19.58
N PHE A 105 18.13 -6.28 18.46
CA PHE A 105 17.51 -6.10 17.14
C PHE A 105 16.66 -7.31 16.75
N LEU A 106 17.21 -8.54 16.83
CA LEU A 106 16.46 -9.75 16.50
C LEU A 106 15.22 -9.97 17.38
N ILE A 107 15.36 -9.72 18.68
CA ILE A 107 14.24 -9.79 19.64
C ILE A 107 13.17 -8.75 19.28
N GLY A 108 13.58 -7.52 18.98
CA GLY A 108 12.68 -6.45 18.55
C GLY A 108 11.94 -6.79 17.26
N VAL A 109 12.64 -7.22 16.21
CA VAL A 109 12.02 -7.60 14.91
C VAL A 109 11.06 -8.77 15.07
N THR A 110 11.45 -9.79 15.85
CA THR A 110 10.61 -10.97 16.08
C THR A 110 9.33 -10.59 16.83
N ALA A 111 9.46 -9.81 17.90
CA ALA A 111 8.31 -9.33 18.66
C ALA A 111 7.37 -8.48 17.78
N MET A 112 7.95 -7.57 16.97
CA MET A 112 7.18 -6.77 16.02
C MET A 112 6.38 -7.65 15.06
N MET A 113 7.01 -8.64 14.40
CA MET A 113 6.33 -9.51 13.45
C MET A 113 5.22 -10.35 14.09
N VAL A 114 5.50 -10.98 15.24
CA VAL A 114 4.53 -11.84 15.92
C VAL A 114 3.34 -11.01 16.43
N THR A 115 3.60 -9.88 17.09
CA THR A 115 2.53 -9.00 17.57
C THR A 115 1.71 -8.44 16.42
N ASN A 116 2.36 -8.03 15.32
CA ASN A 116 1.66 -7.53 14.13
C ASN A 116 0.69 -8.59 13.57
N GLN A 117 1.15 -9.84 13.40
CA GLN A 117 0.28 -10.93 12.92
C GLN A 117 -0.89 -11.24 13.87
N GLN A 118 -0.62 -11.30 15.18
CA GLN A 118 -1.66 -11.61 16.18
C GLN A 118 -2.70 -10.51 16.30
N VAL A 119 -2.26 -9.26 16.38
CA VAL A 119 -3.17 -8.10 16.49
C VAL A 119 -4.01 -7.96 15.22
N CYS A 120 -3.41 -8.15 14.04
CA CYS A 120 -4.13 -8.07 12.78
C CYS A 120 -5.23 -9.14 12.72
N LYS A 121 -4.87 -10.40 12.99
CA LYS A 121 -5.82 -11.52 13.01
C LYS A 121 -6.94 -11.30 14.03
N TYR A 122 -6.60 -10.84 15.24
CA TYR A 122 -7.58 -10.56 16.28
C TYR A 122 -8.57 -9.46 15.86
N LYS A 123 -8.06 -8.30 15.42
CA LYS A 123 -8.91 -7.17 15.01
C LYS A 123 -9.77 -7.52 13.79
N PHE A 124 -9.21 -8.23 12.83
CA PHE A 124 -9.92 -8.67 11.64
C PHE A 124 -11.06 -9.64 11.96
N ASN A 125 -10.79 -10.66 12.78
CA ASN A 125 -11.83 -11.60 13.21
C ASN A 125 -12.91 -10.93 14.06
N ARG A 126 -12.52 -9.96 14.91
CA ARG A 126 -13.49 -9.18 15.68
C ARG A 126 -14.41 -8.37 14.77
N LYS A 127 -13.86 -7.76 13.71
CA LYS A 127 -14.64 -7.03 12.70
C LYS A 127 -15.59 -7.94 11.91
N ILE A 128 -15.16 -9.14 11.53
CA ILE A 128 -16.06 -10.14 10.93
C ILE A 128 -17.25 -10.43 11.85
N GLN A 129 -17.02 -10.60 13.16
CA GLN A 129 -18.08 -10.89 14.13
C GLN A 129 -19.03 -9.70 14.35
N GLU A 130 -18.49 -8.48 14.39
CA GLU A 130 -19.27 -7.24 14.50
C GLU A 130 -20.17 -7.03 13.26
N GLU A 131 -19.63 -7.26 12.07
CA GLU A 131 -20.37 -7.10 10.81
C GLU A 131 -21.38 -8.22 10.57
N ASP A 132 -21.09 -9.46 10.99
CA ASP A 132 -22.04 -10.58 10.93
C ASP A 132 -23.34 -10.29 11.68
N GLN A 133 -23.29 -9.42 12.70
CA GLN A 133 -24.46 -9.00 13.48
C GLN A 133 -25.17 -7.79 12.87
N THR A 134 -24.46 -6.98 12.08
CA THR A 134 -24.93 -5.66 11.63
C THR A 134 -25.40 -5.67 10.18
N SER A 135 -24.61 -6.25 9.27
CA SER A 135 -24.89 -6.25 7.83
C SER A 135 -24.34 -7.49 7.14
N SER A 136 -25.24 -8.28 6.52
CA SER A 136 -24.86 -9.50 5.81
C SER A 136 -23.93 -9.27 4.61
N HIS A 137 -24.04 -8.11 3.94
CA HIS A 137 -23.24 -7.82 2.73
C HIS A 137 -21.80 -7.43 3.09
N ARG A 138 -21.62 -6.54 4.08
CA ARG A 138 -20.29 -6.15 4.58
C ARG A 138 -19.57 -7.35 5.18
N ALA A 139 -20.27 -8.18 5.94
CA ALA A 139 -19.69 -9.37 6.54
C ALA A 139 -19.18 -10.38 5.49
N ALA A 140 -19.90 -10.56 4.37
CA ALA A 140 -19.46 -11.42 3.26
C ALA A 140 -18.14 -10.92 2.64
N VAL A 141 -17.96 -9.61 2.54
CA VAL A 141 -16.72 -8.99 2.06
C VAL A 141 -15.58 -9.21 3.04
N TRP A 142 -15.80 -8.95 4.34
CA TRP A 142 -14.80 -9.22 5.37
C TRP A 142 -14.37 -10.70 5.43
N LYS A 143 -15.29 -11.63 5.17
CA LYS A 143 -15.00 -13.08 5.11
C LYS A 143 -14.25 -13.51 3.85
N SER A 144 -14.40 -12.78 2.75
CA SER A 144 -13.70 -13.09 1.49
C SER A 144 -12.32 -12.45 1.38
N MET A 145 -12.03 -11.45 2.21
CA MET A 145 -10.71 -10.81 2.31
C MET A 145 -9.71 -11.63 3.13
N ASP A 146 -8.44 -11.60 2.73
CA ASP A 146 -7.33 -12.13 3.52
C ASP A 146 -6.77 -11.06 4.46
N TYR A 147 -6.76 -11.36 5.76
CA TYR A 147 -6.23 -10.46 6.79
C TYR A 147 -4.74 -10.14 6.60
N HIS A 148 -3.96 -11.04 5.99
CA HIS A 148 -2.54 -10.78 5.69
C HIS A 148 -2.36 -9.64 4.68
N GLN A 149 -3.36 -9.42 3.83
CA GLN A 149 -3.34 -8.41 2.77
C GLN A 149 -4.26 -7.23 3.11
N ALA A 150 -4.60 -7.03 4.38
CA ALA A 150 -5.50 -5.95 4.83
C ALA A 150 -5.04 -4.55 4.36
N SER A 151 -3.72 -4.32 4.23
CA SER A 151 -3.18 -3.06 3.69
C SER A 151 -3.48 -2.88 2.20
N LEU A 152 -3.46 -3.94 1.41
CA LEU A 152 -3.82 -3.90 -0.01
C LEU A 152 -5.32 -3.62 -0.17
N PHE A 153 -6.15 -4.31 0.63
CA PHE A 153 -7.59 -4.07 0.63
C PHE A 153 -7.93 -2.65 1.11
N TYR A 154 -7.21 -2.11 2.09
CA TYR A 154 -7.37 -0.70 2.49
C TYR A 154 -7.16 0.24 1.30
N LEU A 155 -6.08 0.08 0.56
CA LEU A 155 -5.78 0.91 -0.62
C LEU A 155 -6.85 0.73 -1.70
N TYR A 156 -7.30 -0.50 -1.93
CA TYR A 156 -8.37 -0.82 -2.86
C TYR A 156 -9.69 -0.12 -2.49
N TYR A 157 -10.16 -0.25 -1.25
CA TYR A 157 -11.42 0.35 -0.82
C TYR A 157 -11.37 1.86 -0.79
N ARG A 158 -10.24 2.45 -0.38
CA ARG A 158 -10.07 3.90 -0.46
C ARG A 158 -10.14 4.40 -1.91
N LYS A 159 -9.48 3.71 -2.85
CA LYS A 159 -9.50 4.09 -4.27
C LYS A 159 -10.85 3.85 -4.94
N THR A 160 -11.53 2.75 -4.64
CA THR A 160 -12.87 2.48 -5.19
C THR A 160 -13.97 3.34 -4.58
N ALA A 161 -13.77 3.84 -3.36
CA ALA A 161 -14.64 4.85 -2.75
C ALA A 161 -14.40 6.27 -3.29
N GLU A 162 -13.24 6.55 -3.90
CA GLU A 162 -13.01 7.80 -4.64
C GLU A 162 -13.56 7.71 -6.06
N ASN A 163 -13.31 6.58 -6.73
CA ASN A 163 -13.60 6.37 -8.14
C ASN A 163 -14.10 4.92 -8.37
N PRO A 164 -15.37 4.71 -8.78
CA PRO A 164 -15.93 3.37 -8.98
C PRO A 164 -15.32 2.62 -10.17
N ASP A 165 -14.59 3.30 -11.05
CA ASP A 165 -13.94 2.68 -12.21
C ASP A 165 -12.81 1.71 -11.82
N PHE A 166 -12.29 1.81 -10.59
CA PHE A 166 -11.24 0.92 -10.07
C PHE A 166 -11.78 -0.38 -9.48
N ILE A 167 -13.10 -0.60 -9.51
CA ILE A 167 -13.71 -1.83 -9.01
C ILE A 167 -13.17 -3.03 -9.81
N VAL A 168 -12.77 -4.08 -9.09
CA VAL A 168 -12.20 -5.29 -9.71
C VAL A 168 -13.19 -5.89 -10.71
N GLN A 169 -12.71 -6.18 -11.91
CA GLN A 169 -13.51 -6.85 -12.94
C GLN A 169 -13.73 -8.33 -12.61
N ASP A 170 -14.78 -8.92 -13.19
CA ASP A 170 -15.12 -10.34 -12.99
C ASP A 170 -13.92 -11.25 -13.33
N PRO A 171 -13.34 -11.97 -12.35
CA PRO A 171 -12.20 -12.85 -12.58
C PRO A 171 -12.47 -13.92 -13.63
N ARG A 172 -13.74 -14.28 -13.88
CA ARG A 172 -14.14 -15.28 -14.87
C ARG A 172 -14.03 -14.77 -16.30
N LYS A 173 -14.10 -13.46 -16.50
CA LYS A 173 -14.12 -12.79 -17.82
C LYS A 173 -12.83 -12.03 -18.13
N VAL A 174 -11.77 -12.25 -17.34
CA VAL A 174 -10.48 -11.61 -17.59
C VAL A 174 -9.83 -12.27 -18.81
N ASP A 175 -9.53 -11.43 -19.80
CA ASP A 175 -8.84 -11.81 -21.02
C ASP A 175 -7.41 -11.26 -21.02
N SER A 176 -6.54 -11.83 -21.85
CA SER A 176 -5.13 -11.39 -21.96
C SER A 176 -4.98 -9.92 -22.38
N GLN A 177 -5.97 -9.35 -23.08
CA GLN A 177 -5.96 -7.95 -23.49
C GLN A 177 -6.41 -6.99 -22.37
N SER A 178 -7.30 -7.44 -21.47
CA SER A 178 -7.77 -6.59 -20.37
C SER A 178 -6.72 -6.41 -19.27
N LEU A 179 -5.77 -7.35 -19.14
CA LEU A 179 -4.59 -7.25 -18.27
C LEU A 179 -3.73 -6.01 -18.54
N HIS A 180 -3.68 -5.53 -19.79
CA HIS A 180 -2.85 -4.40 -20.20
C HIS A 180 -3.65 -3.11 -20.39
N LYS A 181 -4.92 -3.08 -19.96
CA LYS A 181 -5.76 -1.89 -20.14
C LYS A 181 -5.26 -0.77 -19.22
N VAL A 182 -4.57 0.19 -19.82
CA VAL A 182 -4.10 1.41 -19.16
C VAL A 182 -5.32 2.23 -18.71
N HIS A 183 -5.49 2.39 -17.39
CA HIS A 183 -6.44 3.35 -16.85
C HIS A 183 -5.73 4.70 -16.72
N TYR A 184 -6.27 5.70 -17.42
CA TYR A 184 -5.78 7.07 -17.33
C TYR A 184 -6.53 7.77 -16.21
N GLU A 185 -5.88 7.94 -15.07
CA GLU A 185 -6.34 8.87 -14.04
C GLU A 185 -5.72 10.24 -14.37
N PRO A 186 -6.50 11.26 -14.74
CA PRO A 186 -5.97 12.61 -14.86
C PRO A 186 -5.40 12.97 -13.48
N SER A 187 -4.10 13.29 -13.41
CA SER A 187 -3.44 13.55 -12.14
C SER A 187 -4.14 14.69 -11.41
N LYS A 188 -4.94 14.35 -10.40
CA LYS A 188 -5.00 15.22 -9.21
C LYS A 188 -3.60 15.15 -8.64
N ASP A 189 -2.98 16.30 -8.39
CA ASP A 189 -1.59 16.48 -7.98
C ASP A 189 -1.23 15.74 -6.67
N GLU A 190 -1.22 14.42 -6.68
CA GLU A 190 -0.99 13.57 -5.52
C GLU A 190 0.05 12.51 -5.86
N HIS A 191 1.31 12.90 -5.72
CA HIS A 191 2.46 11.99 -5.67
C HIS A 191 2.21 10.85 -4.64
N PHE A 192 2.81 9.67 -4.81
CA PHE A 192 2.69 8.51 -3.88
C PHE A 192 3.00 8.86 -2.41
N THR A 193 3.80 9.89 -2.18
CA THR A 193 4.13 10.46 -0.86
C THR A 193 3.00 11.29 -0.26
N SER A 194 2.18 11.93 -1.09
CA SER A 194 0.91 12.58 -0.73
C SER A 194 -0.10 11.55 -0.24
N THR A 195 -0.06 10.36 -0.85
CA THR A 195 -0.85 9.19 -0.45
C THR A 195 -0.47 8.65 0.93
N LEU A 196 0.74 9.00 1.42
CA LEU A 196 1.27 8.67 2.76
C LEU A 196 1.39 9.91 3.68
N GLY A 197 0.92 11.09 3.25
CA GLY A 197 0.91 12.31 4.06
C GLY A 197 2.26 13.00 4.30
N MET A 198 3.28 12.77 3.48
CA MET A 198 4.61 13.39 3.64
C MET A 198 4.95 14.28 2.45
N LYS A 199 4.93 15.61 2.67
CA LYS A 199 5.13 16.65 1.68
C LYS A 199 6.61 17.02 1.53
N ASN A 200 7.06 17.29 0.29
CA ASN A 200 8.09 18.27 -0.10
C ASN A 200 8.17 18.31 -1.64
N ASP A 201 7.72 19.41 -2.23
CA ASP A 201 7.59 19.63 -3.68
C ASP A 201 8.88 20.22 -4.29
N GLU A 202 9.35 19.65 -5.41
CA GLU A 202 10.34 20.28 -6.29
C GLU A 202 9.90 20.20 -7.78
N GLY A 203 9.14 21.20 -8.22
CA GLY A 203 9.40 22.00 -9.44
C GLY A 203 9.53 21.39 -10.86
N LEU A 204 9.16 20.14 -11.14
CA LEU A 204 9.28 19.58 -12.49
C LEU A 204 8.00 19.71 -13.34
N SER A 205 8.14 20.17 -14.59
CA SER A 205 7.06 20.29 -15.57
C SER A 205 6.50 18.92 -16.00
N HIS A 206 5.20 18.87 -16.26
CA HIS A 206 4.43 17.66 -16.61
C HIS A 206 5.02 16.87 -17.80
N TRP A 207 5.55 17.58 -18.81
CA TRP A 207 6.17 16.95 -19.99
C TRP A 207 7.56 16.38 -19.73
N ASP A 208 8.24 16.85 -18.67
CA ASP A 208 9.55 16.33 -18.29
C ASP A 208 9.41 15.02 -17.52
N GLN A 209 8.36 14.88 -16.73
CA GLN A 209 8.03 13.64 -16.03
C GLN A 209 7.71 12.51 -17.02
N ILE A 210 6.92 12.81 -18.06
CA ILE A 210 6.60 11.86 -19.14
C ILE A 210 7.86 11.40 -19.90
N ARG A 211 8.81 12.32 -20.14
CA ARG A 211 10.07 12.01 -20.84
C ARG A 211 10.99 11.14 -19.99
N LEU A 212 11.12 11.44 -18.69
CA LEU A 212 11.89 10.63 -17.73
C LEU A 212 11.32 9.21 -17.60
N ALA A 213 10.00 9.07 -17.51
CA ALA A 213 9.34 7.77 -17.39
C ALA A 213 9.57 6.87 -18.63
N ASN A 214 9.77 7.47 -19.80
CA ASN A 214 10.04 6.76 -21.06
C ASN A 214 11.54 6.60 -21.37
N GLY A 215 12.42 6.86 -20.39
CA GLY A 215 13.87 6.64 -20.53
C GLY A 215 14.61 7.74 -21.30
N PHE A 216 13.99 8.89 -21.57
CA PHE A 216 14.67 10.06 -22.13
C PHE A 216 15.23 10.92 -20.99
N GLY A 217 16.56 11.12 -20.98
CA GLY A 217 17.21 11.98 -19.99
C GLY A 217 16.77 13.44 -20.13
N VAL A 218 16.35 14.06 -19.03
CA VAL A 218 16.14 15.51 -18.95
C VAL A 218 17.50 16.12 -18.64
N SER A 219 18.13 16.77 -19.62
CA SER A 219 19.31 17.59 -19.36
C SER A 219 18.88 18.78 -18.50
N LYS A 220 19.31 18.78 -17.24
CA LYS A 220 19.24 19.94 -16.37
C LYS A 220 20.23 20.96 -16.93
N GLU A 221 19.76 21.89 -17.76
CA GLU A 221 20.58 23.04 -18.13
C GLU A 221 20.76 23.90 -16.87
N GLU A 222 21.95 23.79 -16.29
CA GLU A 222 22.42 24.62 -15.21
C GLU A 222 22.49 26.07 -15.69
N GLY A 223 21.63 26.92 -15.12
CA GLY A 223 21.96 28.27 -14.68
C GLY A 223 22.65 29.19 -15.68
N GLY A 224 21.97 29.52 -16.77
CA GLY A 224 22.22 30.74 -17.54
C GLY A 224 21.01 31.66 -17.43
N SER A 225 21.17 32.78 -16.72
CA SER A 225 20.14 33.77 -16.39
C SER A 225 19.24 34.19 -17.57
N ARG A 226 17.98 33.75 -17.56
CA ARG A 226 16.83 34.53 -18.03
C ARG A 226 15.54 33.91 -17.50
N GLU A 227 14.73 34.72 -16.84
CA GLU A 227 13.36 34.40 -16.47
C GLU A 227 12.57 34.10 -17.75
N GLU A 228 12.33 32.82 -18.05
CA GLU A 228 11.23 32.31 -18.87
C GLU A 228 11.35 30.78 -18.90
N GLY A 229 10.74 30.12 -17.91
CA GLY A 229 10.62 28.67 -17.82
C GLY A 229 9.62 28.12 -18.85
N GLY A 230 9.87 28.37 -20.13
CA GLY A 230 9.09 27.84 -21.25
C GLY A 230 9.76 26.58 -21.80
N SER A 231 8.99 25.48 -21.89
CA SER A 231 9.36 24.36 -22.75
C SER A 231 9.56 24.86 -24.18
N LYS A 232 10.60 24.40 -24.89
CA LYS A 232 10.92 24.71 -26.30
C LYS A 232 9.73 24.58 -27.28
N TRP A 233 8.68 23.87 -26.86
CA TRP A 233 7.41 23.72 -27.58
C TRP A 233 6.45 24.90 -27.43
N ASN A 234 6.53 25.67 -26.35
CA ASN A 234 5.80 26.94 -26.21
C ASN A 234 6.36 27.98 -27.18
N ASP A 235 7.67 28.03 -27.36
CA ASP A 235 8.31 28.91 -28.34
C ASP A 235 7.87 28.60 -29.77
N ILE A 236 7.72 27.31 -30.10
CA ILE A 236 7.20 26.87 -31.40
C ILE A 236 5.73 27.29 -31.58
N ARG A 237 4.89 27.16 -30.53
CA ARG A 237 3.48 27.58 -30.61
C ARG A 237 3.31 29.08 -30.69
N GLN A 238 4.15 29.86 -30.01
CA GLN A 238 4.13 31.31 -30.11
C GLN A 238 4.64 31.76 -31.49
N GLY A 239 5.72 31.17 -31.99
CA GLY A 239 6.24 31.46 -33.34
C GLY A 239 5.22 31.16 -34.46
N ILE A 240 4.44 30.08 -34.34
CA ILE A 240 3.36 29.76 -35.30
C ILE A 240 2.22 30.78 -35.23
N LYS A 241 1.94 31.34 -34.05
CA LYS A 241 0.88 32.32 -33.85
C LYS A 241 1.27 33.68 -34.43
N ASP A 242 2.51 34.09 -34.24
CA ASP A 242 3.05 35.37 -34.75
C ASP A 242 3.20 35.37 -36.28
N GLU A 243 3.54 34.22 -36.90
CA GLU A 243 3.55 34.09 -38.36
C GLU A 243 2.15 34.14 -38.99
N SER A 244 1.11 33.76 -38.24
CA SER A 244 -0.28 33.80 -38.73
C SER A 244 -0.89 35.20 -38.71
N GLU A 245 -0.47 36.06 -37.77
CA GLU A 245 -0.92 37.46 -37.70
C GLU A 245 -0.19 38.35 -38.71
N ASN A 246 1.06 38.02 -39.07
CA ASN A 246 1.86 38.82 -40.00
C ASN A 246 1.62 38.52 -41.49
N ARG A 247 0.80 37.50 -41.82
CA ARG A 247 0.36 37.19 -43.20
C ARG A 247 -1.07 37.68 -43.51
N GLY A 248 -1.69 38.39 -42.58
CA GLY A 248 -3.06 38.92 -42.68
C GLY A 248 -3.16 40.42 -42.96
N ASN A 249 -2.13 41.05 -43.55
CA ASN A 249 -2.14 42.43 -44.03
C ASN A 249 -1.70 42.52 -45.49
#